data_AF-A0A4Q5PHN5-F1
#
_entry.id   AF-A0A4Q5PHN5-F1
#
_cell.length_a   1.000
_cell.length_b   1.000
_cell.length_c   1.000
_cell.angle_alpha   90.00
_cell.angle_beta   90.00
_cell.angle_gamma   90.00
#
_symmetry.space_group_name_H-M   'P 1'
#
loop_
_entity.id
_entity.type
_entity.pdbx_description
1 polymer ?
#
loop_
_entity_poly.entity_id
_entity_poly.type
_entity_poly.pdbx_seq_one_letter_code
_entity_poly.pdbx_strand_id
1 'polypeptide(L)' 'MTERIAAEFTDLARIALRKARRLSPGPERNELRQIALALKTLAENKAWLAGQPREVGRGQSD' A
#
# COMPACT_ATOMS: atom_id res chain seq x y z
N MET A 1 4.75 -17.27 -0.98
CA MET A 1 4.03 -16.46 -1.99
C MET A 1 3.75 -15.05 -1.48
N THR A 2 3.21 -14.92 -0.27
CA THR A 2 3.00 -13.65 0.46
C THR A 2 4.24 -12.74 0.50
N GLU A 3 5.41 -13.30 0.81
CA GLU A 3 6.68 -12.56 0.89
C GLU A 3 7.08 -11.91 -0.45
N ARG A 4 6.80 -12.56 -1.58
CA ARG A 4 7.10 -12.00 -2.91
C ARG A 4 6.22 -10.79 -3.19
N ILE A 5 4.93 -10.90 -2.92
CA ILE A 5 3.94 -9.82 -3.15
C ILE A 5 4.24 -8.63 -2.21
N ALA A 6 4.60 -8.89 -0.96
CA ALA A 6 5.04 -7.86 -0.01
C ALA A 6 6.29 -7.11 -0.51
N ALA A 7 7.27 -7.85 -1.05
CA ALA A 7 8.47 -7.27 -1.64
C ALA A 7 8.14 -6.40 -2.86
N GLU A 8 7.24 -6.85 -3.74
CA GLU A 8 6.78 -6.09 -4.90
C GLU A 8 6.15 -4.75 -4.50
N PHE A 9 5.25 -4.73 -3.51
CA PHE A 9 4.68 -3.46 -3.01
C PHE A 9 5.73 -2.56 -2.37
N THR A 10 6.70 -3.13 -1.65
CA THR A 10 7.80 -2.37 -1.05
C THR A 10 8.64 -1.68 -2.13
N ASP A 11 8.92 -2.38 -3.24
CA ASP A 11 9.68 -1.80 -4.35
C ASP A 11 8.89 -0.73 -5.11
N LEU A 12 7.59 -0.94 -5.34
CA LEU A 12 6.72 0.08 -5.90
C LEU A 12 6.66 1.34 -5.01
N ALA A 13 6.59 1.17 -3.68
CA ALA A 13 6.62 2.29 -2.74
C ALA A 13 7.95 3.06 -2.83
N ARG A 14 9.09 2.35 -2.95
CA ARG A 14 10.41 2.97 -3.14
C ARG A 14 10.49 3.75 -4.45
N ILE A 15 9.90 3.25 -5.53
CA ILE A 15 9.85 3.93 -6.83
C ILE A 15 9.02 5.21 -6.72
N ALA A 16 7.82 5.14 -6.11
CA ALA A 16 6.96 6.30 -5.89
C ALA A 16 7.66 7.39 -5.06
N LEU A 17 8.35 7.01 -3.97
CA LEU A 17 9.15 7.95 -3.18
C LEU A 17 10.30 8.57 -3.96
N ARG A 18 11.01 7.79 -4.80
CA ARG A 18 12.07 8.33 -5.66
C ARG A 18 11.52 9.37 -6.63
N LYS A 19 10.35 9.12 -7.23
CA LYS A 19 9.67 10.11 -8.09
C LYS A 19 9.26 11.35 -7.29
N ALA A 20 8.66 11.17 -6.10
CA ALA A 20 8.24 12.27 -5.25
C ALA A 20 9.40 13.19 -4.82
N ARG A 21 10.60 12.64 -4.62
CA ARG A 21 11.80 13.42 -4.26
C ARG A 21 12.32 14.31 -5.40
N ARG A 22 11.95 14.02 -6.65
CA ARG A 22 12.32 14.83 -7.82
C ARG A 22 11.37 15.98 -8.08
N LEU A 23 10.21 16.00 -7.41
CA LEU A 23 9.21 17.04 -7.55
C LEU A 23 9.37 18.09 -6.44
N SER A 24 9.10 19.34 -6.78
CA SER A 24 8.92 20.41 -5.80
C SER A 24 7.74 20.09 -4.86
N PRO A 25 7.68 20.68 -3.65
CA PRO A 25 6.49 20.63 -2.82
C PRO A 25 5.24 21.04 -3.61
N GLY A 26 4.22 20.18 -3.62
CA GLY A 26 3.00 20.41 -4.37
C GLY A 26 2.08 19.18 -4.38
N PRO A 27 0.89 19.29 -4.99
CA PRO A 27 -0.11 18.22 -5.02
C PRO A 27 0.42 16.90 -5.58
N GLU A 28 1.12 16.95 -6.72
CA GLU A 28 1.70 15.79 -7.40
C GLU A 28 2.72 15.04 -6.52
N ARG A 29 3.54 15.80 -5.77
CA ARG A 29 4.47 15.23 -4.79
C ARG A 29 3.72 14.55 -3.65
N ASN A 30 2.64 15.16 -3.16
CA ASN A 30 1.82 14.59 -2.10
C ASN A 30 1.14 13.29 -2.57
N GLU A 31 0.57 13.26 -3.76
CA GLU A 31 -0.05 12.07 -4.35
C GLU A 31 0.94 10.89 -4.40
N LEU A 32 2.16 11.10 -4.90
CA LEU A 32 3.19 10.06 -4.92
C LEU A 32 3.59 9.59 -3.51
N ARG A 33 3.57 10.48 -2.51
CA ARG A 33 3.81 10.10 -1.11
C ARG A 33 2.65 9.28 -0.54
N GLN A 34 1.41 9.62 -0.86
CA GLN A 34 0.22 8.87 -0.43
C GLN A 34 0.19 7.48 -1.07
N ILE A 35 0.50 7.38 -2.37
CA ILE A 35 0.66 6.10 -3.06
C ILE A 35 1.73 5.25 -2.37
N ALA A 36 2.90 5.82 -2.06
CA ALA A 36 3.96 5.10 -1.37
C ALA A 36 3.55 4.64 0.03
N LEU A 37 2.76 5.44 0.76
CA LEU A 37 2.25 5.08 2.08
C LEU A 37 1.27 3.91 1.99
N ALA A 38 0.30 3.99 1.09
CA ALA A 38 -0.68 2.92 0.86
C ALA A 38 0.00 1.60 0.48
N LEU A 39 1.01 1.64 -0.39
CA LEU A 39 1.78 0.45 -0.79
C LEU A 39 2.53 -0.18 0.37
N LYS A 40 3.12 0.62 1.27
CA LYS A 40 3.75 0.10 2.51
C LYS A 40 2.74 -0.57 3.42
N THR A 41 1.58 0.08 3.64
CA THR A 41 0.50 -0.50 4.44
C THR A 41 0.00 -1.83 3.86
N LEU A 42 -0.10 -1.95 2.53
CA LEU A 42 -0.46 -3.21 1.87
C LEU A 42 0.63 -4.28 2.04
N ALA A 43 1.90 -3.92 1.94
CA ALA A 43 3.02 -4.83 2.18
C ALA A 43 3.05 -5.38 3.62
N GLU A 44 2.60 -4.58 4.60
CA GLU A 44 2.54 -4.96 6.01
C GLU A 44 1.28 -5.79 6.35
N ASN A 45 0.24 -5.74 5.50
CA ASN A 45 -1.02 -6.44 5.73
C ASN A 45 -0.95 -7.92 5.32
N LYS A 46 -0.36 -8.75 6.20
CA LYS A 46 -0.20 -10.20 6.00
C LYS A 46 -1.51 -10.94 5.75
N ALA A 47 -2.62 -10.52 6.35
CA ALA A 47 -3.93 -11.15 6.17
C ALA A 47 -4.45 -10.95 4.74
N TRP A 48 -4.40 -9.71 4.24
CA TRP A 48 -4.74 -9.40 2.86
C TRP A 48 -3.83 -10.13 1.87
N LEU A 49 -2.51 -10.15 2.14
CA LEU A 49 -1.52 -10.86 1.31
C LEU A 49 -1.73 -12.37 1.28
N ALA A 50 -2.20 -12.96 2.38
CA ALA A 50 -2.50 -14.39 2.47
C ALA A 50 -3.80 -14.78 1.73
N GLY A 51 -4.49 -13.82 1.10
CA GLY A 51 -5.77 -14.05 0.45
C GLY A 51 -6.88 -14.40 1.44
N GLN A 52 -6.67 -14.13 2.73
CA GLN A 52 -7.73 -14.22 3.72
C GLN A 52 -8.62 -13.00 3.48
N PRO A 53 -9.88 -13.18 3.01
CA PRO A 53 -10.81 -12.07 3.05
C PRO A 53 -10.85 -11.61 4.50
N ARG A 54 -10.69 -10.29 4.72
CA ARG A 54 -11.07 -9.68 6.00
C ARG A 54 -12.44 -10.29 6.31
N GLU A 55 -12.61 -10.98 7.44
CA GLU A 55 -13.94 -11.38 7.87
C GLU A 55 -14.74 -10.07 7.96
N VAL A 56 -15.50 -9.78 6.92
CA VAL A 56 -16.50 -8.74 6.92
C VAL A 56 -17.52 -9.29 7.89
N GLY A 57 -17.48 -8.79 9.12
CA GLY A 57 -18.41 -9.17 10.17
C GLY A 57 -19.82 -9.14 9.60
N ARG A 58 -20.41 -10.33 9.42
CA ARG A 58 -21.84 -10.50 9.22
C ARG A 58 -22.48 -10.11 10.55
N GLY A 59 -22.76 -8.82 10.68
CA GLY A 59 -23.23 -8.20 11.91
C GLY A 59 -23.83 -6.83 11.61
N GLN A 60 -24.94 -6.84 10.87
CA GLN A 60 -26.00 -5.86 11.01
C GLN A 60 -27.27 -6.50 10.46
N SER A 61 -28.04 -7.03 11.41
CA SER A 61 -29.45 -7.31 11.30
C SER A 61 -30.19 -5.98 11.13
N ASP A 62 -31.09 -5.92 10.15
CA ASP A 62 -32.35 -5.17 10.22
C ASP A 62 -33.43 -6.07 9.60
#